data_AF-A0AAJ2TC60-F1
#
_entry.id   AF-A0AAJ2TC60-F1
#
_cell.length_a   1.000
_cell.length_b   1.000
_cell.length_c   1.000
_cell.angle_alpha   90.00
_cell.angle_beta   90.00
_cell.angle_gamma   90.00
#
_symmetry.space_group_name_H-M   'P 1'
#
loop_
_entity.id
_entity.type
_entity.pdbx_description
1 polymer ?
#
loop_
_entity_poly.entity_id
_entity_poly.type
_entity_poly.pdbx_seq_one_letter_code
_entity_poly.pdbx_strand_id
1 'polypeptide(L)' 'MATAKDRFHLEAQLINLSDAATAQNSPCPFGTFGIIFDGKLIIHHPISNTRFVNILEKIIKNV' A
#
# COMPACT_ATOMS: atom_id res chain seq x y z
N MET A 1 7.51 -15.40 -1.61
CA MET A 1 6.31 -15.22 -2.44
C MET A 1 6.03 -13.73 -2.54
N ALA A 2 5.87 -13.20 -3.76
CA ALA A 2 5.51 -11.81 -3.97
C ALA A 2 3.98 -11.72 -3.96
N THR A 3 3.38 -11.55 -2.77
CA THR A 3 1.94 -11.73 -2.55
C THR A 3 1.04 -10.91 -3.50
N ALA A 4 1.35 -9.64 -3.74
CA ALA A 4 0.56 -8.81 -4.67
C ALA A 4 0.57 -9.38 -6.11
N LYS A 5 1.74 -9.78 -6.61
CA LYS A 5 1.92 -10.30 -7.96
C LYS A 5 1.36 -11.72 -8.13
N ASP A 6 1.72 -12.63 -7.22
CA ASP A 6 1.43 -14.05 -7.39
C ASP A 6 -0.03 -14.39 -7.07
N ARG A 7 -0.64 -13.72 -6.09
CA ARG A 7 -2.01 -14.02 -5.61
C ARG A 7 -3.08 -13.11 -6.20
N PHE A 8 -2.76 -11.83 -6.38
CA PHE A 8 -3.73 -10.83 -6.83
C PHE A 8 -3.46 -10.35 -8.25
N HIS A 9 -2.39 -10.84 -8.89
CA HIS A 9 -1.97 -10.41 -10.24
C HIS A 9 -1.80 -8.89 -10.37
N LEU A 10 -1.41 -8.24 -9.26
CA LEU A 10 -1.15 -6.80 -9.19
C LEU A 10 0.33 -6.52 -9.37
N GLU A 11 0.64 -5.54 -10.22
CA GLU A 11 1.98 -4.97 -10.30
C GLU A 11 2.13 -3.87 -9.24
N ALA A 12 3.15 -4.01 -8.39
CA ALA A 12 3.44 -3.03 -7.35
C ALA A 12 4.48 -2.03 -7.84
N GLN A 13 4.14 -0.75 -7.80
CA GLN A 13 5.10 0.33 -8.02
C GLN A 13 5.70 0.77 -6.69
N LEU A 14 7.03 0.77 -6.58
CA LEU A 14 7.74 1.34 -5.44
C LEU A 14 8.03 2.81 -5.70
N ILE A 15 7.54 3.69 -4.82
CA ILE A 15 7.83 5.12 -4.84
C ILE A 15 8.73 5.44 -3.64
N ASN A 16 9.98 5.79 -3.91
CA ASN A 16 10.93 6.19 -2.88
C ASN A 16 10.89 7.71 -2.69
N LEU A 17 10.68 8.16 -1.45
CA LEU A 17 10.74 9.57 -1.09
C LEU A 17 12.15 9.87 -0.57
N SER A 18 12.93 10.67 -1.30
CA SER A 18 14.36 10.89 -1.04
C SER A 18 14.70 12.22 -0.37
N ASP A 19 13.74 13.14 -0.29
CA ASP A 19 13.93 14.47 0.29
C ASP A 19 12.78 14.85 1.23
N ALA A 20 13.05 15.83 2.08
CA ALA A 20 12.13 16.26 3.11
C ALA A 20 10.83 16.87 2.55
N ALA A 21 10.90 17.58 1.41
CA ALA A 21 9.72 18.19 0.82
C ALA A 21 8.76 17.13 0.27
N THR A 22 9.29 16.13 -0.43
CA THR A 22 8.49 15.01 -0.94
C THR A 22 7.94 14.15 0.19
N ALA A 23 8.71 13.94 1.26
CA ALA A 23 8.24 13.25 2.47
C ALA A 23 7.07 13.98 3.15
N GLN A 24 7.12 15.31 3.27
CA GLN A 24 6.06 16.13 3.86
C GLN A 24 4.77 16.14 3.02
N ASN A 25 4.88 15.99 1.71
CA ASN A 25 3.74 15.93 0.80
C ASN A 25 3.17 14.50 0.63
N SER A 26 3.66 13.53 1.41
CA SER A 26 3.10 12.18 1.42
C SER A 26 1.61 12.20 1.81
N PRO A 27 0.74 11.46 1.13
CA PRO A 27 -0.67 11.35 1.49
C PRO A 27 -0.89 10.55 2.79
N CYS A 28 0.17 9.98 3.37
CA CYS A 28 0.09 9.18 4.59
C CYS A 28 0.12 10.07 5.85
N PRO A 29 -0.90 9.98 6.73
CA PRO A 29 -1.05 10.89 7.88
C PRO A 29 -0.07 10.63 9.04
N PHE A 30 0.59 9.47 9.08
CA PHE A 30 1.42 9.04 10.21
C PHE A 30 2.87 8.73 9.81
N GLY A 31 3.32 9.20 8.64
CA GLY A 31 4.69 9.02 8.17
C GLY A 31 4.82 8.98 6.64
N THR A 32 5.91 8.40 6.15
CA THR A 32 6.20 8.28 4.71
C THR A 32 5.83 6.93 4.12
N PHE A 33 5.61 5.92 4.97
CA PHE A 33 5.20 4.60 4.52
C PHE A 33 3.68 4.54 4.35
N GLY A 34 3.23 4.18 3.15
CA GLY A 34 1.83 3.87 2.88
C GLY A 34 1.68 2.98 1.66
N ILE A 35 0.55 2.30 1.57
CA ILE A 35 0.16 1.56 0.36
C ILE A 35 -1.11 2.21 -0.18
N ILE A 36 -1.05 2.55 -1.46
CA ILE A 36 -2.17 3.13 -2.20
C ILE A 36 -2.67 2.07 -3.18
N PHE A 37 -3.98 1.89 -3.21
CA PHE A 37 -4.66 1.02 -4.16
C PHE A 37 -5.87 1.76 -4.71
N ASP A 38 -5.98 1.84 -6.05
CA ASP A 38 -7.07 2.54 -6.73
C ASP A 38 -7.30 3.98 -6.21
N GLY A 39 -6.21 4.76 -6.11
CA GLY A 39 -6.22 6.14 -5.63
C GLY A 39 -6.50 6.32 -4.12
N LYS A 40 -6.72 5.23 -3.37
CA LYS A 40 -7.04 5.27 -1.93
C LYS A 40 -5.86 4.80 -1.09
N LEU A 41 -5.55 5.54 -0.03
CA LEU A 41 -4.60 5.09 0.98
C LEU A 41 -5.24 3.99 1.83
N ILE A 42 -4.80 2.74 1.64
CA ILE A 42 -5.36 1.58 2.32
C ILE A 42 -4.58 1.20 3.58
N ILE A 43 -3.31 1.62 3.66
CA ILE A 43 -2.38 1.30 4.74
C ILE A 43 -1.50 2.53 5.00
N HIS A 44 -1.35 2.89 6.27
CA HIS A 44 -0.60 4.06 6.73
C HIS A 44 0.49 3.72 7.77
N HIS A 45 0.80 2.44 7.93
CA HIS A 45 1.80 1.92 8.87
C HIS A 45 2.26 0.52 8.42
N PRO A 46 3.45 0.04 8.81
CA PRO A 46 3.87 -1.32 8.52
C PRO A 46 2.89 -2.36 9.08
N ILE A 47 2.59 -3.39 8.29
CA ILE A 47 1.68 -4.48 8.67
C ILE A 47 2.23 -5.83 8.25
N SER A 48 1.70 -6.91 8.84
CA SER A 48 2.05 -8.27 8.43
C SER A 48 1.46 -8.62 7.06
N ASN A 49 2.10 -9.57 6.36
CA ASN A 49 1.62 -10.06 5.07
C ASN A 49 0.18 -10.60 5.14
N THR A 50 -0.16 -11.32 6.21
CA THR A 50 -1.52 -11.84 6.42
C THR A 50 -2.56 -10.72 6.53
N ARG A 51 -2.24 -9.62 7.25
CA ARG A 51 -3.13 -8.46 7.35
C ARG A 51 -3.27 -7.75 6.01
N PHE A 52 -2.19 -7.60 5.25
CA PHE A 52 -2.20 -7.05 3.89
C PHE A 52 -3.15 -7.84 2.98
N VAL A 53 -3.01 -9.16 2.94
CA VAL A 53 -3.90 -10.06 2.19
C VAL A 53 -5.37 -9.85 2.59
N ASN A 54 -5.67 -9.88 3.89
CA ASN A 54 -7.05 -9.77 4.37
C ASN A 54 -7.70 -8.43 4.01
N ILE A 55 -6.92 -7.35 4.01
CA ILE A 55 -7.39 -6.02 3.59
C ILE A 55 -7.68 -6.02 2.08
N LEU A 56 -6.74 -6.48 1.25
CA LEU A 56 -6.94 -6.53 -0.20
C LEU A 56 -8.11 -7.43 -0.61
N GLU A 57 -8.26 -8.59 0.02
CA GLU A 57 -9.42 -9.45 -0.26
C GLU A 57 -10.74 -8.76 0.03
N LYS A 58 -10.84 -8.01 1.14
CA LYS A 58 -12.06 -7.26 1.46
C LYS A 58 -12.33 -6.14 0.45
N ILE A 59 -11.28 -5.51 -0.09
CA ILE A 59 -11.43 -4.44 -1.08
C ILE A 59 -11.87 -5.03 -2.44
N ILE A 60 -11.24 -6.13 -2.87
CA ILE A 60 -11.47 -6.74 -4.19
C ILE A 60 -12.78 -7.55 -4.22
N LYS A 61 -13.15 -8.26 -3.15
CA LYS A 61 -14.39 -9.05 -3.08
C LYS A 61 -15.67 -8.22 -2.93
N ASN A 62 -15.55 -6.90 -2.69
CA ASN A 62 -16.69 -5.98 -2.60
C ASN A 62 -17.10 -5.40 -3.97
N VAL A 63 -16.96 -6.18 -5.04
CA VAL A 63 -17.52 -5.92 -6.38
C VAL A 63 -18.48 -7.05 -6.74
#